data_AF-A0A233RD87-F1
#
_entry.id   AF-A0A233RD87-F1
#
_cell.length_a   1.000
_cell.length_b   1.000
_cell.length_c   1.000
_cell.angle_alpha   90.00
_cell.angle_beta   90.00
_cell.angle_gamma   90.00
#
_symmetry.space_group_name_H-M   'P 1'
#
loop_
_entity.id
_entity.type
_entity.pdbx_description
1 polymer ?
#
loop_
_entity_poly.entity_id
_entity_poly.type
_entity_poly.pdbx_seq_one_letter_code
_entity_poly.pdbx_strand_id
1 'polypeptide(L)'
;MASYDLTLKRSEPVADGTLALFFERPAGFDYKAGQCARLALVDPPETDDEGNGRILSLASAPAEGELMVATRLRDTAFKRVLGGLRPGAALTLKGPYGDFVLPADGQVPVVFITGGIGITPVRSMVLQSLSEGHNGAITLLYANRRPKDAAFLDELRQACAGRSNYRVVPIMTQDAGWQGETGHLDVAMLRRHVMNLTAPLYYLDGPPGLVSAMRSVLSEAGVAEDRVRTEEFAGY
;
A
#
# COMPACT_ATOMS: atom_id res chain seq x y z
N MET A 1 -11.29 -10.71 -18.87
CA MET A 1 -11.09 -9.53 -18.00
C MET A 1 -11.22 -8.28 -18.83
N ALA A 2 -12.05 -7.35 -18.38
CA ALA A 2 -12.29 -6.09 -19.08
C ALA A 2 -11.05 -5.18 -19.05
N SER A 3 -10.92 -4.36 -20.09
CA SER A 3 -10.00 -3.24 -20.17
C SER A 3 -10.84 -1.97 -20.16
N TYR A 4 -10.37 -0.95 -19.45
CA TYR A 4 -11.06 0.31 -19.28
C TYR A 4 -10.17 1.44 -19.74
N ASP A 5 -10.75 2.42 -20.44
CA ASP A 5 -10.07 3.66 -20.77
C ASP A 5 -10.10 4.59 -19.56
N LEU A 6 -8.96 5.18 -19.25
CA LEU A 6 -8.80 6.15 -18.18
C LEU A 6 -8.34 7.48 -18.74
N THR A 7 -8.83 8.56 -18.12
CA THR A 7 -8.30 9.91 -18.32
C THR A 7 -7.73 10.40 -17.00
N LEU A 8 -6.45 10.76 -16.99
CA LEU A 8 -5.81 11.31 -15.80
C LEU A 8 -6.51 12.61 -15.40
N LYS A 9 -7.08 12.67 -14.20
CA LYS A 9 -7.69 13.91 -13.68
C LYS A 9 -6.63 14.85 -13.11
N ARG A 10 -5.75 14.28 -12.28
CA ARG A 10 -4.65 15.00 -11.64
C ARG A 10 -3.61 14.02 -11.13
N SER A 11 -2.43 14.56 -10.81
CA SER A 11 -1.39 13.86 -10.09
C SER A 11 -0.83 14.76 -8.98
N GLU A 12 -0.44 14.14 -7.87
CA GLU A 12 0.00 14.85 -6.67
C GLU A 12 1.20 14.13 -6.04
N PRO A 13 2.24 14.86 -5.62
CA PRO A 13 3.29 14.28 -4.78
C PRO A 13 2.72 13.90 -3.42
N VAL A 14 2.91 12.66 -2.99
CA VAL A 14 2.41 12.15 -1.70
C VAL A 14 3.53 11.80 -0.70
N ALA A 15 4.77 11.83 -1.16
CA ALA A 15 6.01 11.73 -0.40
C ALA A 15 7.19 12.05 -1.34
N ASP A 16 8.40 12.21 -0.79
CA ASP A 16 9.62 12.36 -1.58
C ASP A 16 9.73 11.23 -2.64
N GLY A 17 9.83 11.64 -3.91
CA GLY A 17 9.91 10.72 -5.04
C GLY A 17 8.69 9.81 -5.22
N THR A 18 7.52 10.18 -4.71
CA THR A 18 6.28 9.38 -4.82
C THR A 18 5.14 10.21 -5.40
N LEU A 19 4.50 9.69 -6.43
CA LEU A 19 3.41 10.35 -7.14
C LEU A 19 2.13 9.51 -7.02
N ALA A 20 1.03 10.15 -6.63
CA ALA A 20 -0.32 9.60 -6.76
C ALA A 20 -0.97 10.12 -8.06
N LEU A 21 -1.71 9.24 -8.74
CA LEU A 21 -2.48 9.56 -9.94
C LEU A 21 -3.95 9.25 -9.67
N PHE A 22 -4.81 10.18 -10.05
CA PHE A 22 -6.24 10.12 -9.78
C PHE A 22 -7.03 10.07 -11.08
N PHE A 23 -8.02 9.19 -11.11
CA PHE A 23 -8.88 8.94 -12.26
C PHE A 23 -10.34 8.91 -11.82
N GLU A 24 -11.25 9.20 -12.75
CA GLU A 24 -12.64 8.82 -12.55
C GLU A 24 -12.72 7.30 -12.53
N ARG A 25 -13.53 6.74 -11.64
CA ARG A 25 -13.74 5.29 -11.62
C ARG A 25 -14.55 4.89 -12.86
N PRO A 26 -14.04 3.96 -13.70
CA PRO A 26 -14.81 3.48 -14.84
C PRO A 26 -16.12 2.80 -14.40
N ALA A 27 -17.17 2.98 -15.19
CA ALA A 27 -18.43 2.29 -14.95
C ALA A 27 -18.24 0.76 -14.97
N GLY A 28 -18.77 0.07 -13.96
CA GLY A 28 -18.64 -1.38 -13.81
C GLY A 28 -17.28 -1.87 -13.33
N PHE A 29 -16.35 -0.97 -12.95
CA PHE A 29 -15.10 -1.34 -12.33
C PHE A 29 -15.24 -1.46 -10.81
N ASP A 30 -15.69 -2.63 -10.36
CA ASP A 30 -15.75 -2.98 -8.94
C ASP A 30 -14.46 -3.71 -8.52
N TYR A 31 -13.96 -3.39 -7.33
CA TYR A 31 -12.76 -4.01 -6.75
C TYR A 31 -12.86 -4.06 -5.21
N LYS A 32 -12.06 -4.93 -4.61
CA LYS A 32 -11.88 -5.00 -3.15
C LYS A 32 -10.63 -4.25 -2.74
N ALA A 33 -10.62 -3.63 -1.56
CA ALA A 33 -9.42 -2.98 -1.09
C ALA A 33 -8.26 -3.97 -0.97
N GLY A 34 -7.07 -3.50 -1.34
CA GLY A 34 -5.86 -4.33 -1.42
C GLY A 34 -5.63 -4.99 -2.78
N GLN A 35 -6.60 -4.97 -3.69
CA GLN A 35 -6.40 -5.43 -5.07
C GLN A 35 -5.55 -4.46 -5.90
N CYS A 36 -5.01 -4.96 -7.00
CA CYS A 36 -4.20 -4.21 -7.95
C CYS A 36 -4.81 -4.21 -9.36
N ALA A 37 -4.23 -3.40 -10.25
CA ALA A 37 -4.60 -3.34 -11.66
C ALA A 37 -3.37 -3.07 -12.52
N ARG A 38 -3.41 -3.52 -13.78
CA ARG A 38 -2.43 -3.13 -14.79
C ARG A 38 -2.81 -1.74 -15.32
N LEU A 39 -1.99 -0.74 -15.02
CA LEU A 39 -2.07 0.58 -15.64
C LEU A 39 -1.09 0.64 -16.82
N ALA A 40 -1.55 1.03 -18.00
CA ALA A 40 -0.71 1.16 -19.18
C ALA A 40 -0.87 2.51 -19.87
N LEU A 41 0.26 3.04 -20.36
CA LEU A 41 0.34 4.26 -21.15
C LEU A 41 -0.13 3.97 -22.57
N VAL A 42 -0.95 4.86 -23.14
CA VAL A 42 -1.37 4.80 -24.55
C VAL A 42 -0.31 5.53 -25.39
N ASP A 43 0.26 4.83 -26.36
CA ASP A 43 1.29 5.32 -27.31
C ASP A 43 2.41 6.16 -26.66
N PRO A 44 3.12 5.65 -25.63
CA PRO A 44 4.17 6.41 -24.97
C PRO A 44 5.37 6.65 -25.90
N PRO A 45 6.08 7.79 -25.75
CA PRO A 45 7.24 8.11 -26.57
C PRO A 45 8.46 7.21 -26.30
N GLU A 46 8.47 6.51 -25.17
CA GLU A 46 9.49 5.54 -24.79
C GLU A 46 8.88 4.39 -23.97
N THR A 47 9.51 3.22 -24.04
CA THR A 47 9.20 2.05 -23.20
C THR A 47 10.49 1.36 -22.76
N ASP A 48 10.38 0.46 -21.78
CA ASP A 48 11.45 -0.42 -21.31
C ASP A 48 11.07 -1.90 -21.54
N ASP A 49 11.88 -2.83 -21.07
CA ASP A 49 11.69 -4.29 -21.28
C ASP A 49 10.36 -4.82 -20.69
N GLU A 50 9.77 -4.12 -19.73
CA GLU A 50 8.47 -4.47 -19.14
C GLU A 50 7.28 -3.84 -19.92
N GLY A 51 7.59 -3.10 -20.99
CA GLY A 51 6.64 -2.48 -21.90
C GLY A 51 5.95 -1.23 -21.33
N ASN A 52 4.79 -0.91 -21.91
CA ASN A 52 4.06 0.32 -21.64
C ASN A 52 3.18 0.30 -20.37
N GLY A 53 3.25 -0.73 -19.53
CA GLY A 53 2.36 -0.85 -18.38
C GLY A 53 2.97 -1.52 -17.17
N ARG A 54 2.37 -1.27 -16.01
CA ARG A 54 2.77 -1.84 -14.71
C ARG A 54 1.55 -2.29 -13.91
N ILE A 55 1.73 -3.35 -13.13
CA ILE A 55 0.78 -3.71 -12.08
C ILE A 55 1.02 -2.77 -10.91
N LEU A 56 -0.04 -2.05 -10.49
CA LEU A 56 -0.01 -1.13 -9.37
C LEU A 56 -1.21 -1.42 -8.48
N SER A 57 -0.99 -1.42 -7.16
CA SER A 57 -2.08 -1.55 -6.20
C SER A 57 -3.03 -0.35 -6.30
N LEU A 58 -4.32 -0.63 -6.14
CA LEU A 58 -5.35 0.39 -6.06
C LEU A 58 -5.27 1.01 -4.66
N ALA A 59 -4.74 2.23 -4.60
CA ALA A 59 -4.48 2.93 -3.35
C ALA A 59 -5.75 3.54 -2.75
N SER A 60 -6.78 3.78 -3.57
CA SER A 60 -8.11 4.21 -3.13
C SER A 60 -8.91 3.05 -2.54
N ALA A 61 -9.64 3.27 -1.45
CA ALA A 61 -10.66 2.36 -0.95
C ALA A 61 -11.87 2.29 -1.91
N PRO A 62 -12.59 1.16 -1.99
CA PRO A 62 -13.75 1.01 -2.86
C PRO A 62 -14.86 2.06 -2.60
N ALA A 63 -14.97 2.59 -1.40
CA ALA A 63 -15.95 3.64 -1.07
C ALA A 63 -15.53 5.06 -1.53
N GLU A 64 -14.27 5.28 -1.92
CA GLU A 64 -13.81 6.58 -2.41
C GLU A 64 -14.38 6.89 -3.80
N GLY A 65 -14.71 8.15 -4.09
CA GLY A 65 -15.34 8.54 -5.37
C GLY A 65 -14.38 8.51 -6.57
N GLU A 66 -13.07 8.46 -6.34
CA GLU A 66 -12.05 8.43 -7.38
C GLU A 66 -11.20 7.16 -7.28
N LEU A 67 -10.70 6.71 -8.42
CA LEU A 67 -9.70 5.66 -8.48
C LEU A 67 -8.32 6.28 -8.32
N MET A 68 -7.53 5.78 -7.36
CA MET A 68 -6.18 6.24 -7.11
C MET A 68 -5.18 5.09 -7.21
N VAL A 69 -4.05 5.36 -7.86
CA VAL A 69 -2.84 4.54 -7.78
C VAL A 69 -1.69 5.43 -7.37
N ALA A 70 -0.69 4.89 -6.67
CA ALA A 70 0.51 5.64 -6.35
C ALA A 70 1.77 4.81 -6.60
N THR A 71 2.84 5.49 -6.96
CA THR A 71 4.11 4.84 -7.28
C THR A 71 5.30 5.68 -6.85
N ARG A 72 6.41 5.02 -6.51
CA ARG A 72 7.73 5.67 -6.52
C ARG A 72 8.12 5.99 -7.95
N LEU A 73 8.68 7.18 -8.15
CA LEU A 73 9.34 7.56 -9.39
C LEU A 73 10.76 7.02 -9.35
N ARG A 74 11.02 6.03 -10.21
CA ARG A 74 12.35 5.49 -10.47
C ARG A 74 12.77 5.86 -11.88
N ASP A 75 14.04 5.67 -12.20
CA ASP A 75 14.56 5.96 -13.54
C ASP A 75 14.28 4.82 -14.52
N THR A 76 12.99 4.57 -14.78
CA THR A 76 12.53 3.67 -15.85
C THR A 76 11.74 4.46 -16.88
N ALA A 77 11.72 3.99 -18.13
CA ALA A 77 10.99 4.67 -19.22
C ALA A 77 9.52 4.87 -18.84
N PHE A 78 8.87 3.82 -18.30
CA PHE A 78 7.49 3.92 -17.85
C PHE A 78 7.28 5.02 -16.79
N LYS A 79 8.15 5.11 -15.77
CA LYS A 79 7.99 6.08 -14.68
C LYS A 79 8.35 7.50 -15.09
N ARG A 80 9.31 7.70 -16.01
CA ARG A 80 9.63 9.01 -16.60
C ARG A 80 8.43 9.57 -17.36
N VAL A 81 7.82 8.77 -18.24
CA VAL A 81 6.62 9.18 -18.98
C VAL A 81 5.46 9.42 -18.01
N LEU A 82 5.21 8.52 -17.07
CA LEU A 82 4.14 8.65 -16.08
C LEU A 82 4.27 9.92 -15.24
N GLY A 83 5.48 10.26 -14.79
CA GLY A 83 5.76 11.47 -14.01
C GLY A 83 5.62 12.77 -14.82
N GLY A 84 5.71 12.69 -16.14
CA GLY A 84 5.53 13.81 -17.06
C GLY A 84 4.09 14.06 -17.50
N LEU A 85 3.15 13.16 -17.20
CA LEU A 85 1.76 13.28 -17.65
C LEU A 85 1.09 14.56 -17.11
N ARG A 86 0.09 15.02 -17.86
CA ARG A 86 -0.77 16.15 -17.50
C ARG A 86 -2.22 15.68 -17.41
N PRO A 87 -3.09 16.37 -16.65
CA PRO A 87 -4.53 16.17 -16.72
C PRO A 87 -5.02 16.06 -18.17
N GLY A 88 -5.90 15.10 -18.45
CA GLY A 88 -6.38 14.78 -19.79
C GLY A 88 -5.60 13.67 -20.50
N ALA A 89 -4.45 13.22 -19.98
CA ALA A 89 -3.70 12.11 -20.58
C ALA A 89 -4.50 10.80 -20.57
N ALA A 90 -4.46 10.08 -21.68
CA ALA A 90 -5.11 8.78 -21.84
C ALA A 90 -4.24 7.64 -21.30
N LEU A 91 -4.84 6.76 -20.51
CA LEU A 91 -4.25 5.51 -20.03
C LEU A 91 -5.26 4.39 -20.18
N THR A 92 -4.82 3.14 -20.05
CA THR A 92 -5.71 1.98 -19.94
C THR A 92 -5.51 1.27 -18.62
N LEU A 93 -6.59 0.68 -18.11
CA LEU A 93 -6.62 -0.10 -16.88
C LEU A 93 -7.16 -1.49 -17.18
N LYS A 94 -6.45 -2.53 -16.75
CA LYS A 94 -6.92 -3.91 -16.80
C LYS A 94 -6.91 -4.49 -15.38
N GLY A 95 -7.98 -5.12 -14.95
CA GLY A 95 -8.13 -5.64 -13.59
C GLY A 95 -9.60 -5.66 -13.13
N PRO A 96 -9.85 -5.72 -11.81
CA PRO A 96 -8.84 -5.86 -10.74
C PRO A 96 -8.19 -7.24 -10.70
N TYR A 97 -7.05 -7.34 -10.01
CA TYR A 97 -6.28 -8.57 -9.76
C TYR A 97 -5.96 -8.70 -8.26
N GLY A 98 -5.63 -9.93 -7.84
CA GLY A 98 -5.08 -10.21 -6.51
C GLY A 98 -6.13 -10.60 -5.47
N ASP A 99 -5.65 -11.35 -4.48
CA ASP A 99 -6.43 -11.84 -3.33
C ASP A 99 -5.89 -11.28 -2.00
N PHE A 100 -5.09 -10.21 -2.06
CA PHE A 100 -4.52 -9.51 -0.92
C PHE A 100 -5.57 -8.60 -0.26
N VAL A 101 -6.62 -9.22 0.30
CA VAL A 101 -7.80 -8.54 0.83
C VAL A 101 -8.02 -8.90 2.30
N LEU A 102 -8.69 -8.03 3.05
CA LEU A 102 -9.09 -8.31 4.43
C LEU A 102 -10.16 -9.42 4.52
N PRO A 103 -10.24 -10.16 5.65
CA PRO A 103 -11.36 -11.06 5.91
C PRO A 103 -12.67 -10.30 6.03
N ALA A 104 -13.74 -10.90 5.51
CA ALA A 104 -15.07 -10.27 5.50
C ALA A 104 -15.75 -10.18 6.88
N ASP A 105 -15.34 -10.99 7.86
CA ASP A 105 -15.97 -11.01 9.19
C ASP A 105 -15.68 -9.76 10.03
N GLY A 106 -14.62 -9.03 9.68
CA GLY A 106 -14.19 -7.84 10.37
C GLY A 106 -13.82 -8.02 11.85
N GLN A 107 -13.56 -9.25 12.30
CA GLN A 107 -13.30 -9.58 13.71
C GLN A 107 -11.85 -10.00 13.96
N VAL A 108 -11.21 -10.65 12.99
CA VAL A 108 -9.85 -11.15 13.15
C VAL A 108 -8.88 -9.96 13.27
N PRO A 109 -8.02 -9.89 14.32
CA PRO A 109 -7.01 -8.86 14.40
C PRO A 109 -6.08 -8.89 13.19
N VAL A 110 -5.64 -7.72 12.74
CA VAL A 110 -4.77 -7.57 11.57
C VAL A 110 -3.53 -6.75 11.95
N VAL A 111 -2.37 -7.21 11.48
CA VAL A 111 -1.12 -6.47 11.55
C VAL A 111 -0.61 -6.26 10.13
N PHE A 112 -0.60 -5.01 9.68
CA PHE A 112 0.10 -4.62 8.46
C PHE A 112 1.56 -4.32 8.80
N ILE A 113 2.50 -4.94 8.08
CA ILE A 113 3.91 -4.58 8.13
C ILE A 113 4.33 -4.17 6.74
N THR A 114 4.58 -2.89 6.55
CA THR A 114 4.83 -2.35 5.21
C THR A 114 5.98 -1.36 5.19
N GLY A 115 6.57 -1.15 4.01
CA GLY A 115 7.56 -0.12 3.81
C GLY A 115 7.54 0.47 2.41
N GLY A 116 7.93 1.73 2.31
CA GLY A 116 7.95 2.44 1.03
C GLY A 116 6.57 2.53 0.40
N ILE A 117 6.43 2.04 -0.84
CA ILE A 117 5.19 2.12 -1.62
C ILE A 117 4.20 0.97 -1.39
N GLY A 118 4.61 -0.08 -0.67
CA GLY A 118 3.70 -1.14 -0.22
C GLY A 118 2.61 -0.64 0.75
N ILE A 119 2.64 0.65 1.10
CA ILE A 119 1.55 1.30 1.83
C ILE A 119 0.27 1.40 0.99
N THR A 120 0.35 1.29 -0.35
CA THR A 120 -0.77 1.55 -1.25
C THR A 120 -1.97 0.60 -1.05
N PRO A 121 -1.83 -0.75 -1.09
CA PRO A 121 -2.95 -1.63 -0.79
C PRO A 121 -3.38 -1.52 0.67
N VAL A 122 -2.43 -1.27 1.59
CA VAL A 122 -2.70 -1.09 3.02
C VAL A 122 -3.56 0.15 3.30
N ARG A 123 -3.30 1.28 2.64
CA ARG A 123 -4.14 2.48 2.71
C ARG A 123 -5.57 2.15 2.33
N SER A 124 -5.74 1.51 1.18
CA SER A 124 -7.06 1.10 0.69
C SER A 124 -7.79 0.23 1.71
N MET A 125 -7.10 -0.78 2.27
CA MET A 125 -7.68 -1.70 3.26
C MET A 125 -8.04 -1.01 4.59
N VAL A 126 -7.16 -0.15 5.10
CA VAL A 126 -7.41 0.61 6.35
C VAL A 126 -8.61 1.54 6.16
N LEU A 127 -8.66 2.32 5.09
CA LEU A 127 -9.78 3.22 4.84
C LEU A 127 -11.09 2.47 4.58
N GLN A 128 -11.07 1.32 3.88
CA GLN A 128 -12.24 0.45 3.75
C GLN A 128 -12.71 -0.02 5.14
N SER A 129 -11.80 -0.57 5.95
CA SER A 129 -12.15 -1.09 7.29
C SER A 129 -12.76 -0.03 8.22
N LEU A 130 -12.31 1.23 8.10
CA LEU A 130 -12.87 2.37 8.83
C LEU A 130 -14.30 2.70 8.39
N SER A 131 -14.57 2.64 7.08
CA SER A 131 -15.91 2.89 6.52
C SER A 131 -16.92 1.78 6.84
N GLU A 132 -16.46 0.53 6.94
CA GLU A 132 -17.31 -0.64 7.19
C GLU A 132 -17.50 -0.95 8.69
N GLY A 133 -16.81 -0.23 9.58
CA GLY A 133 -16.93 -0.44 11.03
C GLY A 133 -16.26 -1.73 11.52
N HIS A 134 -15.10 -2.07 10.96
CA HIS A 134 -14.30 -3.22 11.40
C HIS A 134 -14.00 -3.13 12.91
N ASN A 135 -14.29 -4.22 13.65
CA ASN A 135 -14.19 -4.27 15.11
C ASN A 135 -12.88 -4.94 15.59
N GLY A 136 -12.24 -5.75 14.75
CA GLY A 136 -10.91 -6.28 14.99
C GLY A 136 -9.87 -5.18 15.25
N ALA A 137 -8.82 -5.53 15.98
CA ALA A 137 -7.69 -4.62 16.18
C ALA A 137 -6.84 -4.56 14.90
N ILE A 138 -6.55 -3.37 14.40
CA ILE A 138 -5.68 -3.12 13.25
C ILE A 138 -4.44 -2.36 13.70
N THR A 139 -3.27 -2.97 13.54
CA THR A 139 -1.98 -2.34 13.79
C THR A 139 -1.20 -2.20 12.49
N LEU A 140 -0.81 -0.98 12.14
CA LEU A 140 0.04 -0.65 11.01
C LEU A 140 1.46 -0.34 11.49
N LEU A 141 2.41 -1.22 11.19
CA LEU A 141 3.84 -1.03 11.38
C LEU A 141 4.42 -0.55 10.04
N TYR A 142 4.71 0.74 9.91
CA TYR A 142 5.08 1.37 8.65
C TYR A 142 6.54 1.86 8.66
N ALA A 143 7.43 1.12 8.00
CA ALA A 143 8.86 1.38 7.98
C ALA A 143 9.30 2.23 6.79
N ASN A 144 10.00 3.33 7.07
CA ASN A 144 10.62 4.20 6.07
C ASN A 144 12.02 4.65 6.51
N ARG A 145 12.76 5.31 5.61
CA ARG A 145 14.05 5.93 5.96
C ARG A 145 13.84 7.19 6.77
N ARG A 146 13.04 8.12 6.24
CA ARG A 146 12.71 9.40 6.87
C ARG A 146 11.19 9.65 6.80
N PRO A 147 10.64 10.52 7.66
CA PRO A 147 9.22 10.87 7.64
C PRO A 147 8.71 11.34 6.27
N LYS A 148 9.49 12.18 5.57
CA LYS A 148 9.13 12.68 4.24
C LYS A 148 9.09 11.61 3.14
N ASP A 149 9.66 10.43 3.40
CA ASP A 149 9.57 9.31 2.47
C ASP A 149 8.26 8.53 2.67
N ALA A 150 7.51 8.74 3.76
CA ALA A 150 6.36 7.92 4.14
C ALA A 150 5.05 8.43 3.50
N ALA A 151 4.66 7.84 2.36
CA ALA A 151 3.44 8.23 1.67
C ALA A 151 2.19 7.93 2.51
N PHE A 152 1.22 8.85 2.52
CA PHE A 152 -0.06 8.75 3.22
C PHE A 152 0.02 8.61 4.75
N LEU A 153 1.20 8.83 5.36
CA LEU A 153 1.38 8.62 6.79
C LEU A 153 0.46 9.52 7.62
N ASP A 154 0.44 10.82 7.34
CA ASP A 154 -0.36 11.78 8.11
C ASP A 154 -1.86 11.54 7.94
N GLU A 155 -2.29 11.20 6.71
CA GLU A 155 -3.68 10.80 6.42
C GLU A 155 -4.09 9.60 7.26
N LEU A 156 -3.30 8.53 7.26
CA LEU A 156 -3.62 7.31 8.01
C LEU A 156 -3.61 7.54 9.52
N ARG A 157 -2.68 8.35 10.03
CA ARG A 157 -2.68 8.76 11.44
C ARG A 157 -3.93 9.53 11.80
N GLN A 158 -4.34 10.49 10.96
CA GLN A 158 -5.55 11.28 11.19
C GLN A 158 -6.81 10.42 11.12
N ALA A 159 -6.93 9.54 10.12
CA ALA A 159 -8.09 8.66 9.95
C ALA A 159 -8.26 7.67 11.10
N CYS A 160 -7.14 7.20 11.68
CA CYS A 160 -7.12 6.28 12.81
C CYS A 160 -7.17 6.98 14.18
N ALA A 161 -7.02 8.31 14.24
CA ALA A 161 -6.94 9.03 15.50
C ALA A 161 -8.20 8.87 16.35
N GLY A 162 -8.03 8.65 17.65
CA GLY A 162 -9.13 8.49 18.61
C GLY A 162 -9.85 7.13 18.56
N ARG A 163 -9.45 6.21 17.67
CA ARG A 163 -10.05 4.87 17.57
C ARG A 163 -9.23 3.86 18.35
N SER A 164 -9.81 3.25 19.38
CA SER A 164 -9.09 2.35 20.28
C SER A 164 -8.60 1.06 19.62
N ASN A 165 -9.23 0.63 18.53
CA ASN A 165 -8.87 -0.58 17.80
C ASN A 165 -7.92 -0.32 16.62
N TYR A 166 -7.50 0.93 16.36
CA TYR A 166 -6.54 1.24 15.29
C TYR A 166 -5.26 1.82 15.88
N ARG A 167 -4.13 1.33 15.39
CA ARG A 167 -2.81 1.83 15.80
C ARG A 167 -1.91 1.98 14.58
N VAL A 168 -1.41 3.19 14.37
CA VAL A 168 -0.39 3.49 13.34
C VAL A 168 0.94 3.73 14.03
N VAL A 169 1.93 2.91 13.71
CA VAL A 169 3.28 2.91 14.28
C VAL A 169 4.27 3.20 13.14
N PRO A 170 4.67 4.46 12.95
CA PRO A 170 5.68 4.82 11.98
C PRO A 170 7.08 4.48 12.53
N ILE A 171 7.90 3.83 11.71
CA ILE A 171 9.25 3.38 12.05
C ILE A 171 10.24 4.05 11.10
N MET A 172 11.25 4.74 11.65
CA MET A 172 12.25 5.47 10.83
C MET A 172 13.65 4.90 11.04
N THR A 173 14.35 4.61 9.95
CA THR A 173 15.70 4.01 10.00
C THR A 173 16.85 5.01 9.84
N GLN A 174 16.57 6.22 9.35
CA GLN A 174 17.59 7.22 9.00
C GLN A 174 17.16 8.65 9.39
N ASP A 175 16.61 8.82 10.58
CA ASP A 175 16.25 10.13 11.11
C ASP A 175 16.58 10.21 12.61
N ALA A 176 17.65 10.96 12.95
CA ALA A 176 18.11 11.12 14.32
C ALA A 176 17.18 12.01 15.18
N GLY A 177 16.30 12.81 14.55
CA GLY A 177 15.31 13.63 15.24
C GLY A 177 14.01 12.88 15.53
N TRP A 178 13.82 11.69 14.97
CA TRP A 178 12.61 10.89 15.14
C TRP A 178 12.44 10.40 16.58
N GLN A 179 11.30 10.71 17.18
CA GLN A 179 10.96 10.35 18.57
C GLN A 179 10.13 9.06 18.68
N GLY A 180 9.80 8.43 17.55
CA GLY A 180 9.05 7.17 17.52
C GLY A 180 9.96 5.95 17.43
N GLU A 181 9.41 4.84 16.92
CA GLU A 181 10.18 3.62 16.70
C GLU A 181 11.31 3.84 15.68
N THR A 182 12.50 3.34 15.98
CA THR A 182 13.69 3.42 15.12
C THR A 182 14.33 2.06 14.92
N GLY A 183 15.14 1.94 13.87
CA GLY A 183 15.89 0.73 13.58
C GLY A 183 15.08 -0.33 12.81
N HIS A 184 15.60 -1.55 12.80
CA HIS A 184 14.95 -2.68 12.13
C HIS A 184 13.90 -3.31 13.04
N LEU A 185 12.78 -3.70 12.44
CA LEU A 185 11.70 -4.36 13.15
C LEU A 185 12.14 -5.78 13.53
N ASP A 186 12.05 -6.09 14.83
CA ASP A 186 12.39 -7.37 15.42
C ASP A 186 11.22 -7.88 16.30
N VAL A 187 11.37 -9.07 16.88
CA VAL A 187 10.34 -9.66 17.75
C VAL A 187 10.06 -8.77 18.97
N ALA A 188 11.07 -8.09 19.50
CA ALA A 188 10.90 -7.21 20.65
C ALA A 188 10.03 -5.99 20.31
N MET A 189 10.22 -5.38 19.14
CA MET A 189 9.38 -4.30 18.62
C MET A 189 7.96 -4.78 18.35
N LEU A 190 7.77 -5.95 17.76
CA LEU A 190 6.43 -6.53 17.57
C LEU A 190 5.67 -6.64 18.91
N ARG A 191 6.33 -7.17 19.95
CA ARG A 191 5.72 -7.35 21.28
C ARG A 191 5.34 -6.03 21.96
N ARG A 192 5.97 -4.91 21.61
CA ARG A 192 5.57 -3.59 22.12
C ARG A 192 4.19 -3.15 21.60
N HIS A 193 3.83 -3.58 20.39
CA HIS A 193 2.64 -3.09 19.69
C HIS A 193 1.54 -4.13 19.51
N VAL A 194 1.87 -5.42 19.61
CA VAL A 194 0.97 -6.54 19.39
C VAL A 194 1.08 -7.51 20.58
N MET A 195 0.01 -7.61 21.38
CA MET A 195 0.01 -8.36 22.64
C MET A 195 0.11 -9.87 22.43
N ASN A 196 -0.74 -10.43 21.57
CA ASN A 196 -0.70 -11.84 21.19
C ASN A 196 -0.23 -11.91 19.73
N LEU A 197 1.01 -12.36 19.50
CA LEU A 197 1.59 -12.40 18.16
C LEU A 197 0.99 -13.48 17.26
N THR A 198 0.35 -14.53 17.81
CA THR A 198 -0.14 -15.65 16.98
C THR A 198 -1.61 -15.52 16.59
N ALA A 199 -2.35 -14.60 17.23
CA ALA A 199 -3.75 -14.35 16.91
C ALA A 199 -3.99 -13.61 15.57
N PRO A 200 -3.21 -12.56 15.21
CA PRO A 200 -3.51 -11.75 14.04
C PRO A 200 -3.24 -12.45 12.71
N LEU A 201 -3.85 -11.91 11.66
CA LEU A 201 -3.36 -12.06 10.30
C LEU A 201 -2.32 -10.98 10.01
N TYR A 202 -1.20 -11.37 9.42
CA TYR A 202 -0.12 -10.48 9.05
C TYR A 202 -0.13 -10.23 7.56
N TYR A 203 -0.13 -8.96 7.16
CA TYR A 203 -0.08 -8.54 5.77
C TYR A 203 1.25 -7.83 5.53
N LEU A 204 2.14 -8.45 4.75
CA LEU A 204 3.45 -7.90 4.42
C LEU A 204 3.44 -7.38 2.98
N ASP A 205 3.82 -6.12 2.81
CA ASP A 205 3.93 -5.51 1.49
C ASP A 205 5.02 -4.43 1.49
N GLY A 206 5.93 -4.44 0.51
CA GLY A 206 7.12 -3.59 0.54
C GLY A 206 8.35 -4.23 -0.10
N PRO A 207 9.51 -3.57 -0.05
CA PRO A 207 10.72 -4.05 -0.69
C PRO A 207 11.04 -5.52 -0.34
N PRO A 208 11.57 -6.33 -1.27
CA PRO A 208 11.78 -7.77 -1.03
C PRO A 208 12.60 -8.09 0.23
N GLY A 209 13.59 -7.24 0.54
CA GLY A 209 14.38 -7.37 1.78
C GLY A 209 13.55 -7.17 3.05
N LEU A 210 12.57 -6.27 3.05
CA LEU A 210 11.64 -6.10 4.17
C LEU A 210 10.76 -7.34 4.29
N VAL A 211 10.10 -7.77 3.21
CA VAL A 211 9.18 -8.92 3.25
C VAL A 211 9.89 -10.18 3.74
N SER A 212 11.08 -10.48 3.20
CA SER A 212 11.89 -11.62 3.62
C SER A 212 12.34 -11.55 5.09
N ALA A 213 12.79 -10.38 5.55
CA ALA A 213 13.16 -10.18 6.95
C ALA A 213 11.95 -10.35 7.89
N MET A 214 10.79 -9.80 7.53
CA MET A 214 9.58 -9.90 8.36
C MET A 214 9.02 -11.31 8.41
N ARG A 215 9.11 -12.08 7.33
CA ARG A 215 8.78 -13.52 7.35
C ARG A 215 9.64 -14.27 8.38
N SER A 216 10.94 -13.98 8.42
CA SER A 216 11.86 -14.58 9.40
C SER A 216 11.50 -14.18 10.84
N VAL A 217 11.26 -12.89 11.08
CA VAL A 217 10.88 -12.36 12.41
C VAL A 217 9.56 -12.95 12.89
N LEU A 218 8.57 -13.10 12.01
CA LEU A 218 7.27 -13.69 12.35
C LEU A 218 7.39 -15.19 12.66
N SER A 219 8.20 -15.92 11.90
CA SER A 219 8.53 -17.32 12.19
C SER A 219 9.22 -17.48 13.55
N GLU A 220 10.22 -16.65 13.86
CA GLU A 220 10.87 -16.61 15.18
C GLU A 220 9.88 -16.29 16.32
N ALA A 221 8.90 -15.44 16.04
CA ALA A 221 7.82 -15.10 16.98
C ALA A 221 6.77 -16.22 17.15
N GLY A 222 6.89 -17.34 16.42
CA GLY A 222 5.95 -18.46 16.47
C GLY A 222 4.66 -18.25 15.68
N VAL A 223 4.63 -17.30 14.75
CA VAL A 223 3.50 -17.07 13.86
C VAL A 223 3.47 -18.15 12.78
N ALA A 224 2.33 -18.81 12.64
CA ALA A 224 2.13 -19.82 11.62
C ALA A 224 2.09 -19.20 10.21
N GLU A 225 2.64 -19.90 9.22
CA GLU A 225 2.72 -19.39 7.83
C GLU A 225 1.33 -19.12 7.23
N ASP A 226 0.31 -19.88 7.62
CA ASP A 226 -1.08 -19.67 7.19
C ASP A 226 -1.72 -18.39 7.75
N ARG A 227 -1.04 -17.70 8.68
CA ARG A 227 -1.40 -16.37 9.20
C ARG A 227 -0.71 -15.24 8.45
N VAL A 228 0.22 -15.53 7.56
CA VAL A 228 0.97 -14.53 6.79
C VAL A 228 0.38 -14.42 5.38
N ARG A 229 0.15 -13.18 4.94
CA ARG A 229 -0.27 -12.81 3.59
C ARG A 229 0.79 -11.88 3.03
N THR A 230 1.21 -12.11 1.79
CA THR A 230 2.16 -11.24 1.11
C THR A 230 1.70 -10.97 -0.30
N GLU A 231 1.96 -9.75 -0.75
CA GLU A 231 1.85 -9.39 -2.14
C GLU A 231 3.24 -9.03 -2.66
N GLU A 232 3.71 -9.72 -3.69
CA GLU A 232 5.02 -9.47 -4.27
C GLU A 232 4.84 -8.88 -5.66
N PHE A 233 5.05 -7.57 -5.79
CA PHE A 233 5.11 -6.90 -7.09
C PHE A 233 6.55 -6.55 -7.48
N ALA A 234 6.89 -6.81 -8.74
CA ALA A 234 8.04 -6.17 -9.38
C ALA A 234 7.69 -4.69 -9.66
N GLY A 235 7.72 -3.86 -8.63
CA GLY A 235 7.36 -2.44 -8.70
C GLY A 235 8.07 -1.57 -7.66
N TYR A 236 8.53 -2.21 -6.56
CA TYR A 236 9.92 -2.20 -6.11
C TYR A 236 10.70 -0.99 -6.51
#